data_AF-A0A837LFV0-F1
#
_entry.id   AF-A0A837LFV0-F1
#
_cell.length_a   1.000
_cell.length_b   1.000
_cell.length_c   1.000
_cell.angle_alpha   90.00
_cell.angle_beta   90.00
_cell.angle_gamma   90.00
#
_symmetry.space_group_name_H-M   'P 1'
#
loop_
_entity.id
_entity.type
_entity.pdbx_description
1 polymer ?
#
loop_
_entity_poly.entity_id
_entity_poly.type
_entity_poly.pdbx_seq_one_letter_code
_entity_poly.pdbx_strand_id
1 'polypeptide(L)'
;MKILVSKWFLIFIYLLIAFPVGIFIAAVTMQILIRVFYFFLDGLSLNLSSIDYVKIFKGSIAGGVIGAIGYWWIYYQHYRKNRSR
;
A
#
# COMPACT_ATOMS: atom_id res chain seq x y z
N MET A 1 -28.42 7.01 -3.92
CA MET A 1 -27.79 6.28 -5.04
C MET A 1 -27.73 4.78 -4.71
N LYS A 2 -28.30 3.89 -5.54
CA LYS A 2 -28.08 2.44 -5.45
C LYS A 2 -26.73 2.15 -6.11
N ILE A 3 -25.66 2.01 -5.33
CA ILE A 3 -24.45 1.37 -5.84
C ILE A 3 -24.82 -0.09 -6.09
N LEU A 4 -24.96 -0.45 -7.37
CA LEU A 4 -25.04 -1.86 -7.79
C LEU A 4 -23.83 -2.58 -7.19
N VAL A 5 -24.04 -3.76 -6.62
CA VAL A 5 -23.01 -4.61 -5.98
C VAL A 5 -21.70 -4.64 -6.79
N SER A 6 -21.82 -4.60 -8.12
CA SER A 6 -20.72 -4.46 -9.09
C SER A 6 -19.78 -3.27 -8.82
N LYS A 7 -20.28 -2.05 -8.59
CA LYS A 7 -19.44 -0.87 -8.33
C LYS A 7 -18.68 -0.95 -6.99
N TRP A 8 -19.27 -1.58 -5.97
CA TRP A 8 -18.62 -1.75 -4.67
C TRP A 8 -17.51 -2.81 -4.72
N PHE A 9 -17.73 -3.89 -5.47
CA PHE A 9 -16.71 -4.90 -5.73
C PHE A 9 -15.55 -4.36 -6.57
N LEU A 10 -15.82 -3.48 -7.55
CA LEU A 10 -14.79 -2.80 -8.32
C LEU A 10 -13.88 -1.91 -7.45
N ILE A 11 -14.46 -1.19 -6.48
CA ILE A 11 -13.69 -0.39 -5.51
C ILE A 11 -12.79 -1.29 -4.66
N PHE A 12 -13.29 -2.45 -4.23
CA PHE A 12 -12.49 -3.42 -3.48
C PHE A 12 -11.29 -3.93 -4.29
N ILE A 13 -11.51 -4.37 -5.53
CA ILE A 13 -10.44 -4.83 -6.42
C ILE A 13 -9.42 -3.72 -6.67
N TYR A 14 -9.91 -2.49 -6.91
CA TYR A 14 -9.04 -1.34 -7.09
C TYR A 14 -8.14 -1.10 -5.86
N LEU A 15 -8.72 -1.10 -4.65
CA LEU A 15 -7.92 -0.97 -3.43
C LEU A 15 -6.93 -2.13 -3.26
N LEU A 16 -7.34 -3.35 -3.56
CA LEU A 16 -6.52 -4.55 -3.40
C LEU A 16 -5.28 -4.55 -4.30
N ILE A 17 -5.33 -3.86 -5.44
CA ILE A 17 -4.18 -3.70 -6.35
C ILE A 17 -3.39 -2.43 -5.99
N ALA A 18 -4.07 -1.31 -5.77
CA ALA A 18 -3.42 -0.02 -5.54
C ALA A 18 -2.63 0.03 -4.23
N PHE A 19 -3.14 -0.57 -3.14
CA PHE A 19 -2.47 -0.53 -1.84
C PHE A 19 -1.13 -1.29 -1.81
N PRO A 20 -1.06 -2.57 -2.25
CA PRO A 20 0.22 -3.28 -2.32
C PRO A 20 1.22 -2.60 -3.24
N VAL A 21 0.78 -2.00 -4.35
CA VAL A 21 1.68 -1.25 -5.23
C VAL A 21 2.21 0.01 -4.55
N GLY A 22 1.32 0.77 -3.90
CA GLY A 22 1.70 2.00 -3.19
C GLY A 22 2.67 1.75 -2.03
N ILE A 23 2.39 0.75 -1.20
CA ILE A 23 3.27 0.38 -0.07
C ILE A 23 4.63 -0.12 -0.59
N PHE A 24 4.65 -0.84 -1.71
CA PHE A 24 5.88 -1.35 -2.29
C PHE A 24 6.78 -0.22 -2.76
N ILE A 25 6.21 0.72 -3.53
CA ILE A 25 6.94 1.90 -4.01
C ILE A 25 7.43 2.73 -2.83
N ALA A 26 6.59 2.98 -1.82
CA ALA A 26 6.97 3.74 -0.64
C ALA A 26 8.12 3.06 0.14
N ALA A 27 8.06 1.75 0.34
CA ALA A 27 9.08 1.01 1.07
C ALA A 27 10.42 0.96 0.31
N VAL A 28 10.39 0.75 -1.02
CA VAL A 28 11.59 0.80 -1.87
C VAL A 28 12.19 2.21 -1.85
N THR A 29 11.36 3.24 -1.99
CA THR A 29 11.82 4.63 -1.97
C THR A 29 12.48 4.97 -0.62
N MET A 30 11.89 4.53 0.49
CA MET A 30 12.45 4.76 1.82
C MET A 30 13.81 4.06 2.01
N GLN A 31 13.94 2.81 1.54
CA GLN A 31 15.21 2.07 1.57
C GLN A 31 16.31 2.75 0.75
N ILE A 32 15.98 3.25 -0.43
CA ILE A 32 16.91 4.02 -1.27
C ILE A 32 17.30 5.31 -0.56
N LEU A 33 16.33 6.05 -0.03
CA LEU A 33 16.58 7.33 0.67
C LEU A 33 17.52 7.14 1.87
N ILE A 34 17.29 6.11 2.69
CA ILE A 34 18.15 5.79 3.84
C ILE A 34 19.59 5.56 3.37
N ARG A 35 19.80 4.77 2.31
CA ARG A 35 21.15 4.50 1.80
C ARG A 35 21.82 5.72 1.19
N VAL A 36 21.07 6.55 0.48
CA VAL A 36 21.56 7.83 -0.03
C VAL A 36 21.98 8.73 1.13
N PHE A 37 21.20 8.76 2.22
CA PHE A 37 21.53 9.52 3.41
C PHE A 37 22.83 9.03 4.07
N TYR A 38 22.99 7.72 4.25
CA TYR A 38 24.23 7.13 4.76
C TYR A 38 25.44 7.32 3.84
N PHE A 39 25.23 7.33 2.52
CA PHE A 39 26.28 7.65 1.55
C PHE A 39 26.79 9.08 1.73
N PHE A 40 25.88 10.05 1.89
CA PHE A 40 26.25 11.45 2.07
C PHE A 40 26.87 11.75 3.43
N LEU A 41 26.42 11.09 4.50
CA LEU A 41 26.91 11.35 5.86
C LEU A 41 28.16 10.56 6.24
N ASP A 42 28.17 9.26 5.95
CA ASP A 42 29.22 8.34 6.41
C ASP A 42 30.18 7.92 5.28
N GLY A 43 29.97 8.42 4.05
CA GLY A 43 30.78 8.03 2.87
C GLY A 43 30.63 6.56 2.49
N LEU A 44 29.60 5.87 3.00
CA LEU A 44 29.39 4.45 2.82
C LEU A 44 29.03 4.14 1.36
N SER A 45 29.46 3.01 0.81
CA SER A 45 29.18 2.66 -0.60
C SER A 45 27.68 2.47 -0.89
N LEU A 46 27.21 3.04 -2.00
CA LEU A 46 25.83 2.94 -2.48
C LEU A 46 25.53 1.54 -3.08
N ASN A 47 25.53 0.51 -2.23
CA ASN A 47 25.21 -0.86 -2.66
C ASN A 47 23.70 -1.12 -2.63
N LEU A 48 22.99 -0.69 -3.68
CA LEU A 48 21.55 -0.90 -3.86
C LEU A 48 21.17 -2.38 -4.09
N SER A 49 22.14 -3.23 -4.47
CA SER A 49 21.90 -4.67 -4.67
C SER A 49 21.71 -5.44 -3.36
N SER A 50 22.07 -4.85 -2.22
CA SER A 50 21.85 -5.46 -0.91
C SER A 50 20.44 -5.20 -0.34
N ILE A 51 19.57 -4.52 -1.09
CA ILE A 51 18.16 -4.38 -0.73
C ILE A 51 17.43 -5.68 -1.07
N ASP A 52 16.79 -6.28 -0.08
CA ASP A 52 15.97 -7.48 -0.27
C ASP A 52 14.57 -7.09 -0.79
N TYR A 53 14.47 -6.90 -2.11
CA TYR A 53 13.22 -6.56 -2.79
C TYR A 53 12.14 -7.63 -2.63
N VAL A 54 12.54 -8.90 -2.47
CA VAL A 54 11.59 -10.02 -2.28
C VAL A 54 10.92 -9.91 -0.92
N LYS A 55 11.68 -9.58 0.13
CA LYS A 55 11.14 -9.34 1.46
C LYS A 55 10.20 -8.13 1.48
N ILE A 56 10.57 -7.04 0.80
CA ILE A 56 9.71 -5.85 0.67
C ILE A 56 8.42 -6.19 -0.08
N PHE A 57 8.52 -6.97 -1.16
CA PHE A 57 7.35 -7.39 -1.94
C PHE A 57 6.36 -8.22 -1.12
N LYS A 58 6.85 -9.23 -0.37
CA LYS A 58 6.01 -10.04 0.52
C LYS A 58 5.35 -9.20 1.61
N GLY A 59 6.12 -8.29 2.22
CA GLY A 59 5.61 -7.36 3.23
C GLY A 59 4.54 -6.42 2.66
N SER A 60 4.74 -5.95 1.43
CA SER A 60 3.80 -5.05 0.76
C SER A 60 2.49 -5.74 0.40
N ILE A 61 2.53 -7.00 -0.03
CA ILE A 61 1.31 -7.78 -0.27
C ILE A 61 0.53 -7.95 1.04
N ALA A 62 1.19 -8.39 2.11
CA ALA A 62 0.53 -8.60 3.39
C ALA A 62 -0.06 -7.29 3.95
N GLY A 63 0.73 -6.22 4.00
CA GLY A 63 0.29 -4.91 4.48
C GLY A 63 -0.76 -4.27 3.59
N GLY A 64 -0.63 -4.40 2.27
CA GLY A 64 -1.54 -3.84 1.30
C GLY A 64 -2.91 -4.53 1.28
N VAL A 65 -2.96 -5.85 1.46
CA VAL A 65 -4.22 -6.58 1.60
C VAL A 65 -4.93 -6.20 2.90
N ILE A 66 -4.22 -6.14 4.02
CA ILE A 66 -4.80 -5.72 5.32
C ILE A 66 -5.33 -4.28 5.22
N GLY A 67 -4.53 -3.37 4.65
CA GLY A 67 -4.95 -1.99 4.41
C GLY A 67 -6.19 -1.92 3.52
N ALA A 68 -6.18 -2.61 2.37
CA ALA A 68 -7.30 -2.64 1.44
C ALA A 68 -8.61 -3.12 2.11
N ILE A 69 -8.55 -4.19 2.92
CA ILE A 69 -9.70 -4.69 3.67
C ILE A 69 -10.21 -3.65 4.68
N GLY A 70 -9.31 -3.03 5.45
CA GLY A 70 -9.66 -2.02 6.44
C GLY A 70 -10.34 -0.79 5.82
N TYR A 71 -9.74 -0.22 4.77
CA TYR A 71 -10.31 0.94 4.07
C TYR A 71 -11.64 0.61 3.40
N TRP A 72 -11.77 -0.58 2.82
CA TRP A 72 -13.02 -1.03 2.25
C TRP A 72 -14.14 -1.18 3.29
N TRP A 73 -13.81 -1.71 4.47
CA TRP A 73 -14.76 -1.83 5.57
C TRP A 73 -15.25 -0.46 6.06
N ILE A 74 -14.34 0.49 6.23
CA ILE A 74 -14.68 1.88 6.62
C ILE A 74 -15.58 2.52 5.56
N TYR A 75 -15.23 2.37 4.28
CA TYR A 75 -16.04 2.88 3.17
C TYR A 75 -17.45 2.27 3.18
N TYR A 76 -17.57 0.96 3.41
CA TYR A 76 -18.85 0.27 3.52
C TYR A 76 -19.68 0.77 4.72
N GLN A 77 -19.06 0.93 5.89
CA GLN A 77 -19.74 1.41 7.09
C GLN A 77 -20.28 2.84 6.90
N HIS A 78 -19.49 3.72 6.28
CA HIS A 78 -19.92 5.08 5.96
C HIS A 78 -21.13 5.07 5.01
N TYR A 79 -21.10 4.24 3.97
CA TYR A 79 -22.18 4.12 3.01
C TYR A 79 -23.48 3.57 3.62
N ARG A 80 -23.36 2.56 4.49
CA ARG A 80 -24.50 1.98 5.23
C ARG A 80 -25.16 3.02 6.14
N LYS A 81 -24.37 3.87 6.80
CA LYS A 81 -24.88 4.95 7.67
C LYS A 81 -25.65 6.01 6.87
N ASN A 82 -25.18 6.36 5.68
CA ASN A 82 -25.84 7.34 4.80
C ASN A 82 -27.13 6.81 4.13
N ARG A 83 -27.40 5.51 4.17
CA ARG A 83 -28.64 4.92 3.62
C ARG A 83 -29.78 4.83 4.65
N SER A 84 -29.48 5.05 5.93
CA SER A 84 -30.43 5.01 7.05
C SER A 84 -30.97 6.40 7.46
N ARG A 85 -30.53 7.46 6.79
CA ARG A 85 -31.15 8.78 6.81
C ARG A 85 -31.87 8.99 5.49
#